data_AF-A0A0S7ZHU9-F1
#
_entry.id   AF-A0A0S7ZHU9-F1
#
_cell.length_a   1.000
_cell.length_b   1.000
_cell.length_c   1.000
_cell.angle_alpha   90.00
_cell.angle_beta   90.00
_cell.angle_gamma   90.00
#
_symmetry.space_group_name_H-M   'P 1'
#
loop_
_entity.id
_entity.type
_entity.pdbx_description
1 polymer ?
#
loop_
_entity_poly.entity_id
_entity_poly.type
_entity_poly.pdbx_seq_one_letter_code
_entity_poly.pdbx_strand_id
1 'polypeptide(L)'
;MEDILAITLIFGGGTLFLLSVSPIGRAIAERIKSGSIGPAKETLNHLEESQIAVMEELDLIRQELSEVQERVDFTERLLAKQRDPDQLPPG
;
A
#
# COMPACT_ATOMS: atom_id res chain seq x y z
N MET A 1 -2.74 37.84 42.59
CA MET A 1 -3.00 36.90 41.48
C MET A 1 -1.86 36.92 40.47
N GLU A 2 -1.25 38.08 40.19
CA GLU A 2 -0.06 38.20 39.34
C GLU A 2 1.13 37.35 39.80
N ASP A 3 1.40 37.27 41.12
CA ASP A 3 2.53 36.48 41.63
C ASP A 3 2.38 34.98 41.37
N ILE A 4 1.15 34.46 41.44
CA ILE A 4 0.85 33.05 41.15
C ILE A 4 1.06 32.79 39.66
N LEU A 5 0.60 33.71 38.80
CA LEU A 5 0.82 33.63 37.36
C LEU A 5 2.31 33.65 37.03
N ALA A 6 3.08 34.56 37.63
CA ALA A 6 4.52 34.65 37.44
C ALA A 6 5.25 33.36 37.87
N ILE A 7 4.88 32.80 39.02
CA ILE A 7 5.43 31.53 39.52
C ILE A 7 5.05 30.39 38.57
N THR A 8 3.80 30.29 38.13
CA THR A 8 3.37 29.24 37.19
C THR A 8 4.02 29.39 35.82
N LEU A 9 4.30 30.61 35.36
CA LEU A 9 4.94 30.86 34.08
C LEU A 9 6.43 30.51 34.12
N ILE A 10 7.12 30.85 35.21
CA ILE A 10 8.55 30.58 35.40
C ILE A 10 8.78 29.09 35.66
N PHE A 11 8.07 28.50 36.63
CA PHE A 11 8.24 27.10 36.98
C PHE A 11 7.55 26.16 36.00
N GLY A 12 6.34 26.48 35.53
CA GLY A 12 5.63 25.71 34.51
C GLY A 12 6.28 25.83 33.14
N GLY A 13 6.71 27.02 32.73
CA GLY A 13 7.44 27.23 31.48
C GLY A 13 8.83 26.58 31.51
N GLY A 14 9.56 26.70 32.62
CA GLY A 14 10.88 26.09 32.80
C GLY A 14 10.82 24.55 32.82
N THR A 15 9.84 23.97 33.51
CA THR A 15 9.61 22.52 33.50
C THR A 15 9.17 22.00 32.13
N LEU A 16 8.32 22.74 31.40
CA LEU A 16 7.93 22.38 30.04
C LEU A 16 9.15 22.42 29.09
N PHE A 17 10.00 23.44 29.21
CA PHE A 17 11.23 23.56 28.44
C PHE A 17 12.22 22.42 28.73
N LEU A 18 12.42 22.08 30.00
CA LEU A 18 13.27 20.95 30.40
C LEU A 18 12.71 19.61 29.94
N LEU A 19 11.38 19.43 29.95
CA LEU A 19 10.75 18.24 29.38
C LEU A 19 10.99 18.16 27.87
N SER A 20 10.91 19.27 27.12
CA SER A 20 11.17 19.29 25.68
C SER A 20 12.60 18.88 25.29
N VAL A 21 13.60 19.17 26.13
CA VAL A 21 14.99 18.76 25.91
C VAL A 21 15.29 17.37 26.50
N SER A 22 14.45 16.89 27.42
CA SER A 22 14.59 15.60 28.08
C SER A 22 14.11 14.43 27.20
N PRO A 23 14.77 13.24 27.29
CA PRO A 23 14.30 12.00 26.65
C PRO A 23 12.84 11.66 26.96
N ILE A 24 12.36 12.05 28.14
CA ILE A 24 11.00 11.78 28.61
C ILE A 24 9.98 12.62 27.83
N GLY A 25 10.24 13.90 27.58
CA GLY A 25 9.33 14.72 26.78
C GLY A 25 9.34 14.33 25.31
N ARG A 26 10.48 13.85 24.78
CA ARG A 26 10.55 13.28 23.44
C ARG A 26 9.68 12.02 23.31
N ALA A 27 9.71 11.12 24.30
CA ALA A 27 8.84 9.94 24.32
C ALA A 27 7.35 10.29 24.44
N ILE A 28 6.99 11.30 25.24
CA ILE A 28 5.60 11.79 25.35
C ILE A 28 5.15 12.45 24.04
N ALA A 29 6.00 13.28 23.42
CA ALA A 29 5.72 13.90 22.14
C ALA A 29 5.54 12.85 21.03
N GLU A 30 6.36 11.81 21.03
CA GLU A 30 6.27 10.69 20.09
C GLU A 30 4.99 9.87 20.31
N ARG A 31 4.55 9.66 21.57
CA ARG A 31 3.26 9.03 21.90
C ARG A 31 2.04 9.86 21.48
N ILE A 32 2.14 11.19 21.57
CA ILE A 32 1.08 12.10 21.10
C ILE A 32 1.08 12.14 19.57
N LYS A 33 2.25 12.17 18.95
CA LYS A 33 2.43 12.13 17.48
C LYS A 33 1.98 10.80 16.89
N SER A 34 2.22 9.67 17.56
CA SER A 34 1.71 8.37 17.14
C SER A 34 0.19 8.30 17.18
N GLY A 35 -0.45 9.09 18.06
CA GLY A 35 -1.91 9.25 18.11
C GLY A 35 -2.47 10.31 17.16
N SER A 36 -1.64 11.15 16.55
CA SER A 36 -2.07 12.33 15.79
C SER A 36 -1.56 12.26 14.35
N ILE A 37 -2.38 11.67 13.47
CA ILE A 37 -2.49 11.88 12.00
C ILE A 37 -1.24 11.62 11.11
N GLY A 38 -0.02 11.81 11.62
CA GLY A 38 1.25 11.58 10.92
C GLY A 38 1.45 10.14 10.43
N PRO A 39 1.37 9.11 11.30
CA PRO A 39 1.54 7.72 10.86
C PRO A 39 0.36 7.24 10.00
N ALA A 40 -0.84 7.81 10.17
CA ALA A 40 -2.00 7.46 9.37
C ALA A 40 -1.85 7.92 7.90
N LYS A 41 -1.27 9.11 7.66
CA LYS A 41 -1.03 9.60 6.30
C LYS A 41 0.05 8.80 5.57
N GLU A 42 1.12 8.41 6.28
CA GLU A 42 2.17 7.54 5.73
C GLU A 42 1.62 6.14 5.42
N THR A 43 0.79 5.59 6.31
CA THR A 43 0.10 4.32 6.08
C THR A 43 -0.83 4.40 4.86
N LEU A 44 -1.62 5.48 4.72
CA LEU A 44 -2.49 5.69 3.55
C LEU A 44 -1.70 5.76 2.24
N ASN A 45 -0.59 6.50 2.22
CA ASN A 45 0.27 6.58 1.03
C ASN A 45 0.84 5.20 0.65
N HIS A 46 1.29 4.40 1.63
CA HIS A 46 1.77 3.04 1.38
C HIS A 46 0.66 2.10 0.88
N LEU A 47 -0.57 2.26 1.40
CA LEU A 47 -1.72 1.51 0.88
C LEU A 47 -2.02 1.88 -0.57
N GLU A 48 -2.01 3.17 -0.92
CA GLU A 48 -2.21 3.63 -2.31
C GLU A 48 -1.14 3.08 -3.24
N GLU A 49 0.14 3.15 -2.86
CA GLU A 49 1.25 2.61 -3.63
C GLU A 49 1.12 1.09 -3.82
N SER A 50 0.76 0.35 -2.76
CA SER A 50 0.54 -1.09 -2.85
C SER A 50 -0.64 -1.46 -3.76
N GLN A 51 -1.70 -0.65 -3.75
CA GLN A 51 -2.87 -0.88 -4.60
C GLN A 51 -2.54 -0.68 -6.08
N ILE A 52 -1.74 0.34 -6.40
CA ILE A 52 -1.27 0.60 -7.76
C ILE A 52 -0.40 -0.57 -8.24
N ALA A 53 0.55 -1.04 -7.43
CA ALA A 53 1.42 -2.16 -7.79
C ALA A 53 0.63 -3.45 -8.06
N VAL A 54 -0.37 -3.76 -7.23
CA VAL A 54 -1.25 -4.92 -7.43
C VAL A 54 -2.07 -4.78 -8.72
N MET A 55 -2.56 -3.57 -9.04
CA MET A 55 -3.32 -3.35 -10.27
C MET A 55 -2.45 -3.56 -11.51
N GLU A 56 -1.21 -3.07 -11.49
CA GLU A 56 -0.24 -3.26 -12.55
C GLU A 56 0.09 -4.75 -12.76
N GLU A 57 0.32 -5.49 -11.67
CA GLU A 57 0.55 -6.94 -11.74
C GLU A 57 -0.66 -7.69 -12.34
N LEU A 58 -1.89 -7.31 -11.98
CA LEU A 58 -3.10 -7.89 -12.55
C LEU A 58 -3.24 -7.60 -14.05
N ASP A 59 -2.89 -6.40 -14.49
CA ASP A 59 -2.95 -6.04 -15.91
C ASP A 59 -1.89 -6.80 -16.73
N LEU A 60 -0.69 -7.01 -16.18
CA LEU A 60 0.32 -7.88 -16.78
C LEU A 60 -0.17 -9.32 -16.91
N ILE A 61 -0.73 -9.90 -15.85
CA ILE A 61 -1.29 -11.27 -15.86
C ILE A 61 -2.43 -11.39 -16.89
N ARG A 62 -3.30 -10.37 -17.00
CA ARG A 62 -4.37 -10.36 -18.01
C ARG A 62 -3.82 -10.38 -19.43
N GLN A 63 -2.74 -9.66 -19.69
CA GLN A 63 -2.09 -9.66 -21.00
C GLN A 63 -1.49 -11.04 -21.31
N GLU A 64 -0.78 -11.65 -20.36
CA GLU A 64 -0.23 -13.00 -20.51
C GLU A 64 -1.34 -14.04 -20.72
N LEU A 65 -2.45 -13.94 -19.98
CA LEU A 65 -3.61 -14.81 -20.16
C LEU A 65 -4.21 -14.67 -21.56
N SER A 66 -4.28 -13.45 -22.12
CA SER A 66 -4.75 -13.24 -23.48
C SER A 66 -3.87 -13.95 -24.51
N GLU A 67 -2.55 -13.85 -24.37
CA GLU A 67 -1.61 -14.54 -25.27
C GLU A 67 -1.72 -16.06 -25.15
N VAL A 68 -1.84 -16.58 -23.92
CA VAL A 68 -2.06 -18.00 -23.67
C VAL A 68 -3.37 -18.47 -24.30
N GLN A 69 -4.44 -17.69 -24.18
CA GLN A 69 -5.73 -18.02 -24.78
C GLN A 69 -5.64 -18.09 -26.31
N GLU A 70 -4.95 -17.15 -26.96
CA GLU A 70 -4.73 -17.21 -28.42
C GLU A 70 -3.97 -18.47 -28.84
N ARG A 71 -2.96 -18.89 -28.07
CA ARG A 71 -2.20 -20.12 -28.34
C ARG A 71 -3.04 -21.38 -28.15
N VAL A 72 -3.91 -21.39 -27.14
CA VAL A 72 -4.87 -22.48 -26.91
C VAL A 72 -5.86 -22.56 -28.08
N ASP A 73 -6.46 -21.44 -28.46
CA ASP A 73 -7.41 -21.36 -29.59
C ASP A 73 -6.76 -21.80 -30.90
N PHE A 74 -5.49 -21.43 -31.12
CA PHE A 74 -4.72 -21.88 -32.28
C PHE A 74 -4.51 -23.39 -32.28
N THR A 75 -4.16 -23.96 -31.12
CA THR A 75 -3.97 -25.40 -30.94
C THR A 75 -5.26 -26.17 -31.18
N GLU A 76 -6.39 -25.66 -30.70
CA GLU A 76 -7.71 -26.24 -30.93
C GLU A 76 -8.03 -26.27 -32.43
N ARG A 77 -7.80 -25.15 -33.15
CA ARG A 77 -8.01 -25.08 -34.60
C ARG A 77 -7.09 -26.04 -35.37
N LEU A 78 -5.85 -26.22 -34.94
CA LEU A 78 -4.94 -27.19 -35.56
C LEU A 78 -5.41 -28.62 -35.34
N LEU A 79 -5.83 -28.95 -34.12
CA LEU A 79 -6.31 -30.29 -33.78
C LEU A 79 -7.61 -30.63 -34.53
N ALA A 80 -8.53 -29.68 -34.64
CA ALA A 80 -9.74 -29.83 -35.45
C ALA A 80 -9.41 -30.10 -36.92
N LYS A 81 -8.49 -29.33 -37.51
CA LYS A 81 -8.02 -29.55 -38.89
C LYS A 81 -7.32 -30.89 -39.09
N GLN A 82 -6.66 -31.45 -38.08
CA GLN A 82 -6.02 -32.77 -38.17
C GLN A 82 -7.04 -33.91 -38.08
N ARG A 83 -8.20 -33.69 -37.46
CA ARG A 83 -9.24 -34.71 -37.31
C ARG A 83 -10.13 -34.88 -38.55
N ASP A 84 -10.33 -33.81 -39.33
CA ASP A 84 -11.08 -33.86 -40.60
C ASP A 84 -10.45 -34.74 -41.72
N PRO A 85 -9.12 -34.77 -41.96
CA PRO A 85 -8.55 -35.59 -43.04
C PRO A 85 -8.70 -37.11 -42.82
N ASP A 86 -8.82 -37.57 -41.57
CA ASP A 86 -9.03 -38.99 -41.24
C ASP A 86 -10.51 -39.42 -41.36
N GLN A 87 -11.45 -38.50 -41.55
CA GLN A 87 -12.89 -38.78 -41.60
C GLN A 87 -13.52 -38.77 -43.00
N LEU A 88 -12.74 -38.68 -44.07
CA LEU A 88 -13.26 -38.91 -45.41
C LEU A 88 -13.63 -40.40 -45.58
N PRO A 89 -14.93 -40.76 -45.73
CA PRO A 89 -15.30 -42.14 -46.02
C PRO A 89 -14.75 -42.56 -47.39
N PRO A 90 -14.33 -43.83 -47.57
CA PRO A 90 -14.04 -44.34 -48.91
C PRO A 90 -15.32 -44.29 -49.74
N GLY A 91 -15.19 -43.83 -50.98
CA GLY A 91 -16.29 -43.54 -51.91
C GLY A 91 -17.25 -44.68 -52.18
#